data_AF-A0A1I1SJ41-F1
#
_entry.id   AF-A0A1I1SJ41-F1
#
_cell.length_a   1.000
_cell.length_b   1.000
_cell.length_c   1.000
_cell.angle_alpha   90.00
_cell.angle_beta   90.00
_cell.angle_gamma   90.00
#
_symmetry.space_group_name_H-M   'P 1'
#
loop_
_entity.id
_entity.type
_entity.pdbx_description
1 polymer ?
#
loop_
_entity_poly.entity_id
_entity_poly.type
_entity_poly.pdbx_seq_one_letter_code
_entity_poly.pdbx_strand_id
1 'polypeptide(L)'
;MEEFLEDFTDEAVEIAQEAIDAFRRNIERAGLELTEELKQDFQFHVLRQVNQLTMEFDFREYGRFKDMAYLRYGSHMPPAEAMEFFVDKIGLDKFAYVQGYEGKQVPTVKNATRRLAWAIAMGRRRIPSVKRDYRGTWYNDGKMKVINAAKQRVRWRASEWITLNLKNKLETNGE
;
A
#
# COMPACT_ATOMS: atom_id res chain seq x y z
N MET A 1 -36.59 5.21 -1.36
CA MET A 1 -35.31 5.58 -0.71
C MET A 1 -34.74 4.37 0.02
N GLU A 2 -35.55 3.66 0.79
CA GLU A 2 -35.13 2.44 1.49
C GLU A 2 -34.70 1.30 0.54
N GLU A 3 -35.47 1.05 -0.53
CA GLU A 3 -35.14 0.10 -1.62
C GLU A 3 -33.84 0.48 -2.35
N PHE A 4 -33.62 1.77 -2.63
CA PHE A 4 -32.37 2.25 -3.22
C PHE A 4 -31.17 2.02 -2.30
N LEU A 5 -31.32 2.23 -0.98
CA LEU A 5 -30.25 1.99 -0.02
C LEU A 5 -29.96 0.49 0.14
N GLU A 6 -30.96 -0.37 -0.05
CA GLU A 6 -30.82 -1.82 -0.03
C GLU A 6 -29.99 -2.29 -1.24
N ASP A 7 -30.38 -1.91 -2.45
CA ASP A 7 -29.63 -2.22 -3.67
C ASP A 7 -28.20 -1.64 -3.65
N PHE A 8 -28.03 -0.45 -3.06
CA PHE A 8 -26.73 0.21 -3.00
C PHE A 8 -25.79 -0.39 -1.93
N THR A 9 -26.30 -1.21 -1.01
CA THR A 9 -25.47 -1.84 0.03
C THR A 9 -24.48 -2.84 -0.57
N ASP A 10 -24.91 -3.66 -1.53
CA ASP A 10 -24.05 -4.63 -2.19
C ASP A 10 -22.93 -3.96 -2.99
N GLU A 11 -23.26 -2.86 -3.68
CA GLU A 11 -22.27 -2.10 -4.43
C GLU A 11 -21.28 -1.36 -3.52
N ALA A 12 -21.71 -0.92 -2.34
CA ALA A 12 -20.80 -0.36 -1.34
C ALA A 12 -19.79 -1.41 -0.84
N VAL A 13 -20.19 -2.68 -0.71
CA VAL A 13 -19.28 -3.79 -0.38
C VAL A 13 -18.25 -3.98 -1.49
N GLU A 14 -18.65 -3.99 -2.76
CA GLU A 14 -17.72 -4.11 -3.89
C GLU A 14 -16.73 -2.94 -3.95
N ILE A 15 -17.21 -1.70 -3.78
CA ILE A 15 -16.36 -0.51 -3.73
C ILE A 15 -15.31 -0.63 -2.62
N ALA A 16 -15.73 -1.12 -1.45
CA ALA A 16 -14.83 -1.26 -0.32
C ALA A 16 -13.77 -2.36 -0.54
N GLN A 17 -14.13 -3.48 -1.19
CA GLN A 17 -13.15 -4.50 -1.57
C GLN A 17 -12.11 -3.97 -2.57
N GLU A 18 -12.57 -3.30 -3.63
CA GLU A 18 -11.68 -2.69 -4.63
C GLU A 18 -10.73 -1.64 -4.02
N ALA A 19 -11.25 -0.89 -3.03
CA ALA A 19 -10.47 0.08 -2.29
C ALA A 19 -9.34 -0.57 -1.49
N ILE A 20 -9.61 -1.66 -0.78
CA ILE A 20 -8.58 -2.43 -0.06
C ILE A 20 -7.51 -2.91 -1.03
N ASP A 21 -7.90 -3.46 -2.18
CA ASP A 21 -6.95 -3.94 -3.18
C ASP A 21 -6.14 -2.80 -3.81
N ALA A 22 -6.72 -1.62 -3.96
CA ALA A 22 -6.00 -0.43 -4.37
C ALA A 22 -4.99 0.03 -3.31
N PHE A 23 -5.36 -0.01 -2.02
CA PHE A 23 -4.44 0.31 -0.93
C PHE A 23 -3.29 -0.69 -0.85
N ARG A 24 -3.57 -1.99 -0.95
CA ARG A 24 -2.56 -3.06 -1.03
C ARG A 24 -1.57 -2.80 -2.16
N ARG A 25 -2.06 -2.58 -3.39
CA ARG A 25 -1.22 -2.27 -4.57
C ARG A 25 -0.36 -1.03 -4.38
N ASN A 26 -0.88 0.01 -3.70
CA ASN A 26 -0.12 1.24 -3.44
C ASN A 26 0.99 1.01 -2.41
N ILE A 27 0.78 0.13 -1.42
CA ILE A 27 1.81 -0.28 -0.44
C ILE A 27 2.94 -1.01 -1.15
N GLU A 28 2.64 -1.97 -2.03
CA GLU A 28 3.68 -2.71 -2.78
C GLU A 28 4.47 -1.76 -3.67
N ARG A 29 3.78 -0.89 -4.43
CA ARG A 29 4.42 0.11 -5.31
C ARG A 29 5.30 1.10 -4.55
N ALA A 30 4.90 1.46 -3.34
CA ALA A 30 5.69 2.35 -2.48
C ALA A 30 6.89 1.64 -1.81
N GLY A 31 7.01 0.32 -2.00
CA GLY A 31 8.06 -0.51 -1.40
C GLY A 31 7.97 -0.50 0.12
N LEU A 32 6.76 -0.65 0.65
CA LEU A 32 6.43 -0.62 2.08
C LEU A 32 6.09 -2.01 2.60
N GLU A 33 6.74 -3.03 2.06
CA GLU A 33 6.49 -4.43 2.39
C GLU A 33 7.70 -5.00 3.12
N LEU A 34 7.64 -5.02 4.45
CA LEU A 34 8.60 -5.77 5.28
C LEU A 34 8.01 -7.07 5.83
N THR A 35 6.82 -7.03 6.43
CA THR A 35 6.22 -8.17 7.14
C THR A 35 4.88 -8.64 6.57
N GLU A 36 4.36 -7.96 5.55
CA GLU A 36 2.99 -8.12 5.00
C GLU A 36 1.83 -7.87 5.99
N GLU A 37 2.11 -7.66 7.28
CA GLU A 37 1.10 -7.46 8.33
C GLU A 37 0.12 -6.35 7.98
N LEU A 38 0.62 -5.22 7.46
CA LEU A 38 -0.22 -4.09 7.05
C LEU A 38 -1.21 -4.47 5.94
N LYS A 39 -0.83 -5.33 4.98
CA LYS A 39 -1.71 -5.75 3.87
C LYS A 39 -2.84 -6.67 4.36
N GLN A 40 -2.55 -7.46 5.38
CA GLN A 40 -3.48 -8.41 6.00
C GLN A 40 -4.41 -7.74 7.01
N ASP A 41 -4.02 -6.56 7.52
CA ASP A 41 -4.74 -5.85 8.58
C ASP A 41 -5.86 -4.92 8.07
N PHE A 42 -5.97 -4.72 6.74
CA PHE A 42 -7.09 -3.97 6.19
C PHE A 42 -8.41 -4.70 6.39
N GLN A 43 -9.33 -4.00 7.04
CA GLN A 43 -10.72 -4.39 7.22
C GLN A 43 -11.62 -3.27 6.72
N PHE A 44 -12.84 -3.63 6.37
CA PHE A 44 -13.86 -2.65 6.03
C PHE A 44 -15.19 -3.06 6.64
N HIS A 45 -16.00 -2.06 6.93
CA HIS A 45 -17.34 -2.21 7.43
C HIS A 45 -18.29 -1.33 6.61
N VAL A 46 -19.42 -1.90 6.22
CA VAL A 46 -20.51 -1.15 5.59
C VAL A 46 -21.64 -1.07 6.62
N LEU A 47 -21.87 0.12 7.16
CA LEU A 47 -22.89 0.38 8.16
C LEU A 47 -24.11 1.02 7.49
N ARG A 48 -25.25 0.34 7.57
CA ARG A 48 -26.56 0.86 7.15
C ARG A 48 -27.27 1.45 8.35
N GLN A 49 -27.59 2.74 8.27
CA GLN A 49 -28.51 3.44 9.14
C GLN A 49 -29.73 3.88 8.33
N VAL A 50 -30.84 4.20 9.01
CA VAL A 50 -32.15 4.51 8.39
C VAL A 50 -32.04 5.53 7.24
N ASN A 51 -31.17 6.53 7.37
CA ASN A 51 -31.00 7.59 6.37
C ASN A 51 -29.59 7.69 5.79
N GLN A 52 -28.70 6.75 6.12
CA GLN A 52 -27.28 6.88 5.77
C GLN A 52 -26.64 5.51 5.53
N LEU A 53 -25.83 5.44 4.48
CA LEU A 53 -24.89 4.36 4.27
C LEU A 53 -23.48 4.88 4.53
N THR A 54 -22.75 4.22 5.43
CA THR A 54 -21.37 4.58 5.79
C THR A 54 -20.45 3.43 5.42
N MET A 55 -19.35 3.74 4.74
CA MET A 55 -18.24 2.81 4.51
C MET A 55 -17.09 3.21 5.41
N GLU A 56 -16.68 2.31 6.30
CA GLU A 56 -15.56 2.48 7.20
C GLU A 56 -14.42 1.55 6.78
N PHE A 57 -13.20 2.06 6.84
CA PHE A 57 -11.99 1.30 6.56
C PHE A 57 -11.13 1.33 7.80
N ASP A 58 -10.92 0.15 8.37
CA ASP A 58 -10.19 -0.03 9.61
C ASP A 58 -8.89 -0.78 9.35
N PHE A 59 -7.89 -0.40 10.13
CA PHE A 59 -6.59 -1.05 10.18
C PHE A 59 -5.96 -0.59 11.50
N ARG A 60 -5.36 -1.53 12.23
CA ARG A 60 -4.87 -1.37 13.61
C ARG A 60 -3.82 -0.29 13.73
N GLU A 61 -3.05 -0.05 12.67
CA GLU A 61 -1.90 0.83 12.73
C GLU A 61 -2.00 1.93 11.69
N TYR A 62 -2.20 3.17 12.15
CA TYR A 62 -2.13 4.35 11.29
C TYR A 62 -0.94 4.21 10.35
N GLY A 63 -1.13 4.34 9.02
CA GLY A 63 -0.19 3.93 7.95
C GLY A 63 1.14 4.69 7.92
N ARG A 64 1.41 5.41 9.01
CA ARG A 64 2.59 6.16 9.40
C ARG A 64 3.47 5.42 10.43
N PHE A 65 2.99 4.41 11.15
CA PHE A 65 3.58 4.09 12.46
C PHE A 65 4.43 2.84 12.64
N LYS A 66 4.52 1.90 11.70
CA LYS A 66 5.40 0.75 11.95
C LYS A 66 6.41 0.35 10.90
N ASP A 67 6.27 0.79 9.64
CA ASP A 67 7.19 0.30 8.60
C ASP A 67 8.28 1.26 8.12
N MET A 68 8.41 2.46 8.70
CA MET A 68 9.21 3.47 7.98
C MET A 68 9.85 4.64 8.73
N ALA A 69 9.68 4.79 10.04
CA ALA A 69 10.37 5.87 10.75
C ALA A 69 11.84 5.51 11.05
N TYR A 70 12.08 4.26 11.41
CA TYR A 70 13.40 3.75 11.80
C TYR A 70 13.51 2.26 11.44
N LEU A 71 14.40 1.92 10.51
CA LEU A 71 14.79 0.52 10.29
C LEU A 71 15.64 0.06 11.48
N ARG A 72 15.09 -0.82 12.33
CA ARG A 72 15.76 -1.31 13.55
C ARG A 72 16.48 -2.63 13.33
N TYR A 73 17.77 -2.55 13.00
CA TYR A 73 18.66 -3.72 12.85
C TYR A 73 19.38 -4.13 14.15
N GLY A 74 18.86 -3.70 15.31
CA GLY A 74 19.57 -3.82 16.58
C GLY A 74 19.78 -5.25 17.07
N SER A 75 18.81 -6.14 16.85
CA SER A 75 18.84 -7.52 17.35
C SER A 75 19.13 -8.58 16.27
N HIS A 76 19.05 -8.22 14.99
CA HIS A 76 19.19 -9.16 13.87
C HIS A 76 20.08 -8.59 12.78
N MET A 77 20.84 -9.46 12.12
CA MET A 77 21.62 -9.08 10.95
C MET A 77 20.67 -8.74 9.80
N PRO A 78 20.75 -7.54 9.19
CA PRO A 78 20.05 -7.25 7.95
C PRO A 78 20.25 -8.36 6.91
N PRO A 79 19.20 -8.68 6.13
CA PRO A 79 19.24 -9.77 5.16
C PRO A 79 20.33 -9.53 4.12
N ALA A 80 21.40 -10.34 4.15
CA ALA A 80 22.56 -10.18 3.29
C ALA A 80 22.20 -10.34 1.80
N GLU A 81 21.28 -11.24 1.47
CA GLU A 81 20.81 -11.47 0.10
C GLU A 81 20.14 -10.23 -0.50
N ALA A 82 19.31 -9.52 0.27
CA ALA A 82 18.69 -8.27 -0.17
C ALA A 82 19.75 -7.17 -0.41
N MET A 83 20.83 -7.18 0.39
CA MET A 83 21.94 -6.25 0.21
C MET A 83 22.79 -6.63 -1.01
N GLU A 84 22.96 -7.93 -1.31
CA GLU A 84 23.63 -8.40 -2.53
C GLU A 84 22.85 -7.95 -3.77
N PHE A 85 21.53 -8.18 -3.79
CA PHE A 85 20.67 -7.72 -4.87
C PHE A 85 20.74 -6.21 -5.08
N PHE A 86 20.76 -5.44 -3.99
CA PHE A 86 20.91 -3.99 -4.05
C PHE A 86 22.25 -3.56 -4.69
N VAL A 87 23.35 -4.19 -4.28
CA VAL A 87 24.68 -3.90 -4.83
C VAL A 87 24.76 -4.28 -6.30
N ASP A 88 24.21 -5.43 -6.70
CA ASP A 88 24.18 -5.86 -8.10
C ASP A 88 23.35 -4.90 -8.97
N LYS A 89 22.23 -4.39 -8.47
CA LYS A 89 21.38 -3.43 -9.18
C LYS A 89 22.04 -2.07 -9.35
N ILE A 90 22.78 -1.59 -8.36
CA ILE A 90 23.48 -0.31 -8.41
C ILE A 90 24.72 -0.38 -9.30
N GLY A 91 25.43 -1.52 -9.28
CA GLY A 91 26.72 -1.70 -9.93
C GLY A 91 27.89 -1.34 -9.02
N LEU A 92 28.98 -2.11 -9.15
CA LEU A 92 30.19 -1.91 -8.33
C LEU A 92 30.88 -0.56 -8.59
N ASP A 93 30.69 0.03 -9.76
CA ASP A 93 31.28 1.31 -10.18
C ASP A 93 30.78 2.51 -9.36
N LYS A 94 29.62 2.39 -8.70
CA LYS A 94 29.05 3.45 -7.86
C LYS A 94 29.62 3.47 -6.44
N PHE A 95 30.39 2.46 -6.05
CA PHE A 95 31.00 2.39 -4.74
C PHE A 95 32.43 2.93 -4.81
N ALA A 96 32.70 3.99 -4.05
CA ALA A 96 34.02 4.63 -4.01
C ALA A 96 35.13 3.70 -3.51
N TYR A 97 34.79 2.68 -2.73
CA TYR A 97 35.73 1.71 -2.19
C TYR A 97 35.10 0.32 -2.11
N VAL A 98 35.83 -0.67 -2.61
CA VAL A 98 35.53 -2.09 -2.43
C VAL A 98 36.68 -2.70 -1.64
N GLN A 99 36.39 -3.27 -0.48
CA GLN A 99 37.42 -3.85 0.36
C GLN A 99 38.10 -5.03 -0.36
N GLY A 100 39.41 -4.90 -0.57
CA GLY A 100 40.27 -5.94 -1.15
C GLY A 100 40.43 -7.16 -0.25
N TYR A 101 41.21 -8.13 -0.70
CA TYR A 101 41.65 -9.23 0.17
C TYR A 101 42.93 -8.84 0.89
N GLU A 102 43.08 -9.21 2.16
CA GLU A 102 44.40 -9.31 2.78
C GLU A 102 45.09 -10.55 2.20
N GLY A 103 45.87 -10.38 1.12
CA GLY A 103 46.64 -11.46 0.48
C GLY A 103 46.46 -11.59 -1.04
N LYS A 104 46.89 -12.73 -1.59
CA LYS A 104 47.00 -13.00 -3.05
C LYS A 104 45.70 -13.45 -3.73
N GLN A 105 44.52 -13.14 -3.17
CA GLN A 105 43.25 -13.54 -3.81
C GLN A 105 42.80 -12.49 -4.82
N VAL A 106 42.47 -12.95 -6.04
CA VAL A 106 41.97 -12.08 -7.11
C VAL A 106 40.49 -11.76 -6.84
N PRO A 107 40.10 -10.47 -6.75
CA PRO A 107 38.70 -10.10 -6.59
C PRO A 107 37.87 -10.51 -7.80
N THR A 108 36.84 -11.35 -7.59
CA THR A 108 35.78 -11.57 -8.58
C THR A 108 34.61 -10.64 -8.30
N VAL A 109 33.83 -10.31 -9.34
CA VAL A 109 32.64 -9.45 -9.25
C VAL A 109 31.68 -9.95 -8.16
N LYS A 110 31.33 -11.24 -8.17
CA LYS A 110 30.45 -11.85 -7.17
C LYS A 110 31.00 -11.75 -5.74
N ASN A 111 32.30 -11.95 -5.56
CA ASN A 111 32.92 -11.82 -4.25
C ASN A 111 32.98 -10.36 -3.78
N ALA A 112 33.11 -9.40 -4.70
CA ALA A 112 33.03 -7.97 -4.39
C ALA A 112 31.60 -7.56 -3.99
N THR A 113 30.58 -8.01 -4.72
CA THR A 113 29.15 -7.80 -4.39
C THR A 113 28.87 -8.26 -2.97
N ARG A 114 29.20 -9.52 -2.64
CA ARG A 114 28.96 -10.09 -1.31
C ARG A 114 29.65 -9.32 -0.19
N ARG A 115 30.87 -8.82 -0.43
CA ARG A 115 31.62 -8.03 0.56
C ARG A 115 30.98 -6.67 0.80
N LEU A 116 30.58 -5.98 -0.25
CA LEU A 116 29.85 -4.71 -0.12
C LEU A 116 28.52 -4.92 0.60
N ALA A 117 27.78 -5.97 0.23
CA ALA A 117 26.53 -6.33 0.89
C ALA A 117 26.73 -6.57 2.39
N TRP A 118 27.78 -7.33 2.77
CA TRP A 118 28.13 -7.56 4.17
C TRP A 118 28.56 -6.29 4.91
N ALA A 119 29.36 -5.43 4.27
CA ALA A 119 29.79 -4.16 4.84
C ALA A 119 28.60 -3.21 5.09
N ILE A 120 27.67 -3.14 4.13
CA ILE A 120 26.42 -2.37 4.26
C ILE A 120 25.59 -2.95 5.41
N ALA A 121 25.40 -4.28 5.45
CA ALA A 121 24.65 -4.93 6.52
C ALA A 121 25.28 -4.64 7.90
N MET A 122 26.60 -4.73 8.03
CA MET A 122 27.31 -4.42 9.27
C MET A 122 27.20 -2.94 9.65
N GLY A 123 27.27 -2.02 8.69
CA GLY A 123 27.01 -0.60 8.91
C GLY A 123 25.60 -0.34 9.43
N ARG A 124 24.59 -1.00 8.83
CA ARG A 124 23.19 -0.92 9.24
C ARG A 124 22.92 -1.52 10.62
N ARG A 125 23.63 -2.58 11.02
CA ARG A 125 23.57 -3.12 12.38
C ARG A 125 24.19 -2.20 13.42
N ARG A 126 25.32 -1.56 13.09
CA ARG A 126 26.02 -0.62 13.97
C ARG A 126 25.29 0.72 14.14
N ILE A 127 24.57 1.16 13.11
CA ILE A 127 23.68 2.33 13.14
C ILE A 127 22.25 1.82 12.96
N PRO A 128 21.65 1.26 14.02
CA PRO A 128 20.41 0.49 13.95
C PRO A 128 19.17 1.38 13.80
N SER A 129 19.30 2.68 13.50
CA SER A 129 18.18 3.59 13.38
C SER A 129 18.45 4.58 12.25
N VAL A 130 17.99 4.22 11.05
CA VAL A 130 18.08 5.08 9.88
C VAL A 130 16.73 5.75 9.68
N LYS A 131 16.69 7.08 9.80
CA LYS A 131 15.51 7.89 9.48
C LYS A 131 15.35 7.95 7.97
N ARG A 132 14.21 7.50 7.43
CA ARG A 132 13.90 7.62 5.99
C ARG A 132 13.31 9.01 5.73
N ASP A 133 13.75 9.66 4.65
CA ASP A 133 13.21 10.97 4.24
C ASP A 133 11.73 10.85 3.86
N TYR A 134 10.95 11.88 4.22
CA TYR A 134 9.52 11.94 3.95
C TYR A 134 9.27 12.04 2.44
N ARG A 135 8.61 11.02 1.86
CA ARG A 135 8.23 10.98 0.44
C ARG A 135 6.73 11.19 0.19
N GLY A 136 6.01 11.75 1.16
CA GLY A 136 4.55 11.86 1.12
C GLY A 136 3.86 10.61 1.68
N THR A 137 2.55 10.73 1.91
CA THR A 137 1.71 9.67 2.45
C THR A 137 1.05 8.88 1.32
N TRP A 138 1.50 7.63 1.10
CA TRP A 138 0.95 6.70 0.11
C TRP A 138 -0.59 6.55 0.22
N TYR A 139 -1.13 6.70 1.44
CA TYR A 139 -2.56 6.59 1.70
C TYR A 139 -3.37 7.78 1.14
N ASN A 140 -2.79 8.96 0.93
CA ASN A 140 -3.54 10.14 0.47
C ASN A 140 -3.99 10.01 -0.98
N ASP A 141 -3.09 9.55 -1.86
CA ASP A 141 -3.43 9.33 -3.28
C ASP A 141 -4.43 8.16 -3.44
N GLY A 142 -4.20 7.06 -2.72
CA GLY A 142 -5.13 5.93 -2.68
C GLY A 142 -6.52 6.31 -2.18
N LYS A 143 -6.59 7.04 -1.05
CA LYS A 143 -7.85 7.50 -0.45
C LYS A 143 -8.67 8.35 -1.41
N MET A 144 -8.05 9.32 -2.09
CA MET A 144 -8.77 10.21 -3.00
C MET A 144 -9.31 9.45 -4.22
N LYS A 145 -8.56 8.46 -4.73
CA LYS A 145 -9.04 7.59 -5.82
C LYS A 145 -10.26 6.78 -5.40
N VAL A 146 -10.23 6.18 -4.21
CA VAL A 146 -11.37 5.43 -3.64
C VAL A 146 -12.60 6.31 -3.49
N ILE A 147 -12.45 7.51 -2.90
CA ILE A 147 -13.55 8.46 -2.72
C ILE A 147 -14.14 8.87 -4.07
N ASN A 148 -13.31 9.13 -5.08
CA ASN A 148 -13.78 9.54 -6.40
C ASN A 148 -14.51 8.40 -7.12
N ALA A 149 -14.02 7.16 -7.03
CA ALA A 149 -14.69 5.98 -7.57
C ALA A 149 -16.06 5.77 -6.92
N ALA A 150 -16.14 5.86 -5.59
CA ALA A 150 -17.39 5.75 -4.84
C ALA A 150 -18.40 6.83 -5.28
N LYS A 151 -17.96 8.11 -5.34
CA LYS A 151 -18.81 9.22 -5.79
C LYS A 151 -19.38 9.00 -7.19
N GLN A 152 -18.57 8.46 -8.09
CA GLN A 152 -18.99 8.21 -9.48
C GLN A 152 -20.06 7.11 -9.54
N ARG A 153 -19.87 6.01 -8.81
CA ARG A 153 -20.85 4.91 -8.73
C ARG A 153 -22.18 5.33 -8.10
N VAL A 154 -22.13 6.05 -6.98
CA VAL A 154 -23.34 6.65 -6.36
C VAL A 154 -24.12 7.49 -7.37
N ARG A 155 -23.41 8.33 -8.14
CA ARG A 155 -24.03 9.23 -9.12
C ARG A 155 -24.71 8.46 -10.25
N TRP A 156 -24.08 7.40 -10.75
CA TRP A 156 -24.67 6.54 -11.78
C TRP A 156 -25.93 5.84 -11.28
N ARG A 157 -25.88 5.19 -10.12
CA ARG A 157 -27.05 4.51 -9.54
C ARG A 157 -28.20 5.44 -9.22
N ALA A 158 -27.92 6.63 -8.67
CA ALA A 158 -28.95 7.63 -8.43
C ALA A 158 -29.62 8.05 -9.74
N SER A 159 -28.86 8.18 -10.83
CA SER A 159 -29.40 8.53 -12.15
C SER A 159 -30.28 7.42 -12.74
N GLU A 160 -29.86 6.15 -12.62
CA GLU A 160 -30.66 4.98 -13.02
C GLU A 160 -31.98 4.92 -12.24
N TRP A 161 -31.91 5.04 -10.92
CA TRP A 161 -33.08 5.01 -10.05
C TRP A 161 -34.05 6.15 -10.33
N ILE A 162 -33.55 7.38 -10.53
CA ILE A 162 -34.39 8.53 -10.91
C ILE A 162 -35.09 8.27 -12.25
N THR A 163 -34.37 7.74 -13.24
CA THR A 163 -34.91 7.46 -14.58
C THR A 163 -35.99 6.39 -14.54
N LEU A 164 -35.77 5.30 -13.80
CA LEU A 164 -36.75 4.22 -13.59
C LEU A 164 -38.03 4.74 -12.93
N ASN A 165 -37.90 5.55 -11.87
CA ASN A 165 -39.07 6.10 -11.19
C ASN A 165 -39.83 7.14 -12.03
N LEU A 166 -39.11 7.96 -12.80
CA LEU A 166 -39.73 8.88 -13.75
C LEU A 166 -40.53 8.11 -14.81
N LYS A 167 -39.94 7.06 -15.38
CA LYS A 167 -40.61 6.18 -16.34
C LYS A 167 -41.89 5.59 -15.74
N ASN A 168 -41.81 4.94 -14.59
CA ASN A 168 -42.96 4.32 -13.94
C ASN A 168 -44.07 5.35 -13.66
N LYS A 169 -43.73 6.55 -13.19
CA LYS A 169 -44.72 7.63 -12.96
C LYS A 169 -45.40 8.11 -14.25
N LEU A 170 -44.66 8.18 -15.35
CA LEU A 170 -45.23 8.58 -16.65
C LEU A 170 -46.15 7.49 -17.21
N GLU A 171 -45.81 6.22 -17.02
CA GLU A 171 -46.65 5.09 -17.42
C GLU A 171 -47.92 4.98 -16.55
N THR A 172 -47.86 5.31 -15.26
CA THR A 172 -49.03 5.23 -14.35
C THR A 172 -49.98 6.42 -14.48
N ASN A 173 -49.50 7.59 -14.92
CA ASN A 173 -50.34 8.79 -15.14
C ASN A 173 -50.87 8.91 -16.58
N GLY A 174 -50.54 7.95 -17.46
CA GLY A 174 -50.98 7.89 -18.86
C GLY A 174 -52.20 7.00 -19.12
N GLU A 175 -52.71 6.31 -18.09
CA GLU A 175 -54.01 5.62 -18.06
C GLU A 175 -55.09 6.51 -17.41
#